data_AF-A0A1H2WQH6-F1
#
_entry.id   AF-A0A1H2WQH6-F1
#
_cell.length_a   1.000
_cell.length_b   1.000
_cell.length_c   1.000
_cell.angle_alpha   90.00
_cell.angle_beta   90.00
_cell.angle_gamma   90.00
#
_symmetry.space_group_name_H-M   'P 1'
#
loop_
_entity.id
_entity.type
_entity.pdbx_description
1 polymer ?
#
loop_
_entity_poly.entity_id
_entity_poly.type
_entity_poly.pdbx_seq_one_letter_code
_entity_poly.pdbx_strand_id
1 'polypeptide(L)'
;MYISELNIKNYRKFSNYNVKFDKKLSVLIGKNGTGKTSILEALTVAVGTFFFGIEGVKSLGIRPSDVNKRYFNIGEDVEVKKQFPVEIFAKGTINNFDVEWSRTLNSSKGKTTSINAKEMTKISGEYQERLMKGDTTLILPMLAYYGTGRLWDDHREKW
;
A
#
# COMPACT_ATOMS: atom_id res chain seq x y z
N MET A 1 -1.98 8.94 -12.54
CA MET A 1 -2.27 7.62 -11.93
C MET A 1 -3.56 7.72 -11.14
N TYR A 2 -4.42 6.71 -11.23
CA TYR A 2 -5.64 6.57 -10.44
C TYR A 2 -5.80 5.12 -10.00
N ILE A 3 -6.13 4.87 -8.73
CA ILE A 3 -6.42 3.52 -8.21
C ILE A 3 -7.93 3.43 -8.06
N SER A 4 -8.56 2.49 -8.76
CA SER A 4 -10.01 2.29 -8.73
C SER A 4 -10.44 1.25 -7.69
N GLU A 5 -9.58 0.28 -7.38
CA GLU A 5 -9.92 -0.81 -6.47
C GLU A 5 -8.70 -1.30 -5.68
N LEU A 6 -8.93 -1.72 -4.45
CA LEU A 6 -7.95 -2.36 -3.58
C LEU A 6 -8.57 -3.57 -2.89
N ASN A 7 -7.92 -4.73 -3.05
CA ASN A 7 -8.25 -6.00 -2.41
C ASN A 7 -7.18 -6.31 -1.36
N ILE A 8 -7.61 -6.51 -0.12
CA ILE A 8 -6.75 -6.66 1.05
C ILE A 8 -7.01 -8.03 1.70
N LYS A 9 -5.98 -8.87 1.80
CA LYS A 9 -6.06 -10.19 2.45
C LYS A 9 -5.03 -10.30 3.56
N ASN A 10 -5.47 -10.76 4.73
CA ASN A 10 -4.64 -11.00 5.93
C ASN A 10 -3.74 -9.81 6.31
N TYR A 11 -4.19 -8.57 6.10
CA TYR A 11 -3.42 -7.36 6.41
C TYR A 11 -4.07 -6.59 7.57
N ARG A 12 -3.32 -6.41 8.66
CA ARG A 12 -3.69 -5.72 9.89
C ARG A 12 -5.02 -6.22 10.44
N LYS A 13 -6.08 -5.43 10.31
CA LYS A 13 -7.43 -5.73 10.82
C LYS A 13 -8.25 -6.60 9.87
N PHE A 14 -7.83 -6.75 8.62
CA PHE A 14 -8.63 -7.40 7.58
C PHE A 14 -8.14 -8.82 7.32
N SER A 15 -9.06 -9.78 7.40
CA SER A 15 -8.88 -11.12 6.83
C SER A 15 -9.08 -11.09 5.31
N ASN A 16 -10.17 -10.44 4.87
CA ASN A 16 -10.46 -10.12 3.49
C ASN A 16 -11.28 -8.82 3.45
N TYR A 17 -10.91 -7.87 2.61
CA TYR A 17 -11.63 -6.60 2.44
C TYR A 17 -11.41 -6.03 1.04
N ASN A 18 -12.51 -5.62 0.39
CA ASN A 18 -12.51 -4.94 -0.90
C ASN A 18 -12.94 -3.49 -0.70
N VAL A 19 -12.27 -2.56 -1.37
CA VAL A 19 -12.69 -1.16 -1.44
C VAL A 19 -12.51 -0.64 -2.85
N LYS A 20 -13.53 0.08 -3.32
CA LYS A 20 -13.50 0.83 -4.57
C LYS A 20 -13.38 2.31 -4.26
N PHE A 21 -12.62 3.00 -5.08
CA PHE A 21 -12.44 4.44 -4.99
C PHE A 21 -13.17 5.11 -6.15
N ASP A 22 -13.65 6.33 -5.89
CA ASP A 22 -14.14 7.24 -6.91
C ASP A 22 -12.98 8.08 -7.48
N LYS A 23 -13.09 8.47 -8.75
CA LYS A 23 -12.06 9.22 -9.49
C LYS A 23 -11.87 10.64 -8.97
N LYS A 24 -12.89 11.22 -8.35
CA LYS A 24 -12.86 12.58 -7.79
C LYS A 24 -12.53 12.56 -6.31
N LEU A 25 -13.33 11.85 -5.50
CA LEU A 25 -13.17 11.86 -4.04
C LEU A 25 -13.77 10.62 -3.39
N SER A 26 -12.99 9.99 -2.51
CA SER A 26 -13.45 8.92 -1.63
C SER A 26 -13.26 9.31 -0.18
N VAL A 27 -14.33 9.24 0.62
CA VAL A 27 -14.30 9.55 2.06
C VAL A 27 -14.52 8.28 2.86
N LEU A 28 -13.53 7.89 3.68
CA LEU A 28 -13.63 6.72 4.56
C LEU A 28 -14.15 7.14 5.94
N ILE A 29 -15.37 6.72 6.28
CA ILE A 29 -16.04 7.06 7.55
C ILE A 29 -16.10 5.82 8.44
N GLY A 30 -15.91 6.01 9.75
CA GLY A 30 -16.04 4.95 10.74
C GLY A 30 -15.42 5.33 12.08
N LYS A 31 -15.74 4.57 13.13
CA LYS A 31 -15.18 4.78 14.49
C LYS A 31 -13.66 4.56 14.53
N ASN A 32 -12.99 5.01 15.59
CA ASN A 32 -11.58 4.71 15.80
C ASN A 32 -11.36 3.20 15.90
N GLY A 33 -10.23 2.72 15.39
CA GLY A 33 -9.87 1.29 15.41
C GLY A 33 -10.56 0.41 14.36
N THR A 34 -11.47 0.93 13.54
CA THR A 34 -12.20 0.14 12.52
C THR A 34 -11.40 -0.24 11.28
N GLY A 35 -10.16 0.26 11.15
CA GLY A 35 -9.27 -0.10 10.03
C GLY A 35 -9.14 0.93 8.92
N LYS A 36 -9.67 2.15 9.07
CA LYS A 36 -9.47 3.25 8.10
C LYS A 36 -8.00 3.47 7.75
N THR A 37 -7.14 3.60 8.77
CA THR A 37 -5.68 3.71 8.59
C THR A 37 -5.08 2.46 7.93
N SER A 38 -5.64 1.27 8.19
CA SER A 38 -5.18 0.04 7.53
C SER A 38 -5.44 0.06 6.02
N ILE A 39 -6.55 0.66 5.56
CA ILE A 39 -6.83 0.85 4.13
C ILE A 39 -5.81 1.80 3.51
N LEU A 40 -5.57 2.95 4.15
CA LEU A 40 -4.59 3.92 3.66
C LEU A 40 -3.17 3.34 3.60
N GLU A 41 -2.80 2.51 4.56
CA GLU A 41 -1.47 1.89 4.60
C GLU A 41 -1.34 0.72 3.62
N ALA A 42 -2.43 0.02 3.31
CA ALA A 42 -2.46 -0.91 2.20
C ALA A 42 -2.31 -0.17 0.85
N LEU A 43 -2.94 1.01 0.70
CA LEU A 43 -2.74 1.88 -0.48
C LEU A 43 -1.27 2.31 -0.64
N THR A 44 -0.59 2.70 0.44
CA THR A 44 0.83 3.10 0.33
C THR A 44 1.73 1.95 -0.11
N VAL A 45 1.45 0.71 0.32
CA VAL A 45 2.15 -0.49 -0.18
C VAL A 45 1.84 -0.75 -1.66
N ALA A 46 0.57 -0.65 -2.06
CA ALA A 46 0.17 -0.84 -3.45
C ALA A 46 0.89 0.16 -4.36
N VAL A 47 0.79 1.46 -4.05
CA VAL A 47 1.47 2.54 -4.77
C VAL A 47 2.97 2.37 -4.76
N GLY A 48 3.55 1.91 -3.66
CA GLY A 48 5.00 1.74 -3.52
C GLY A 48 5.64 0.90 -4.63
N THR A 49 4.84 0.07 -5.31
CA THR A 49 5.24 -0.71 -6.49
C THR A 49 5.72 0.17 -7.65
N PHE A 50 5.14 1.36 -7.82
CA PHE A 50 5.58 2.36 -8.81
C PHE A 50 7.05 2.77 -8.62
N PHE A 51 7.56 2.72 -7.39
CA PHE A 51 8.93 3.16 -7.11
C PHE A 51 9.99 2.10 -7.45
N PHE A 52 9.63 0.90 -7.92
CA PHE A 52 10.63 -0.13 -8.24
C PHE A 52 11.49 0.18 -9.46
N GLY A 53 10.95 0.88 -10.47
CA GLY A 53 11.72 1.29 -11.65
C GLY A 53 12.39 2.65 -11.49
N ILE A 54 12.28 3.30 -10.33
CA ILE A 54 12.88 4.61 -10.07
C ILE A 54 14.13 4.43 -9.20
N GLU A 55 15.27 4.88 -9.71
CA GLU A 55 16.54 4.74 -9.01
C GLU A 55 16.59 5.62 -7.75
N GLY A 56 17.23 5.11 -6.69
CA GLY A 56 17.40 5.84 -5.43
C GLY A 56 16.16 5.90 -4.53
N VAL A 57 15.01 5.38 -4.95
CA VAL A 57 13.78 5.40 -4.15
C VAL A 57 13.51 4.04 -3.51
N LYS A 58 13.31 4.02 -2.18
CA LYS A 58 12.90 2.81 -1.46
C LYS A 58 11.39 2.59 -1.62
N SER A 59 11.01 1.44 -2.16
CA SER A 59 9.61 0.99 -2.19
C SER A 59 9.12 0.58 -0.80
N LEU A 60 7.89 0.97 -0.46
CA LEU A 60 7.19 0.49 0.72
C LEU A 60 6.69 -0.94 0.49
N GLY A 61 6.87 -1.80 1.49
CA GLY A 61 6.44 -3.20 1.47
C GLY A 61 5.57 -3.57 2.66
N ILE A 62 5.08 -4.81 2.66
CA ILE A 62 4.32 -5.39 3.77
C ILE A 62 5.28 -5.73 4.90
N ARG A 63 5.12 -5.12 6.07
CA ARG A 63 5.96 -5.39 7.23
C ARG A 63 5.45 -6.61 8.00
N PRO A 64 6.31 -7.34 8.73
CA PRO A 64 5.85 -8.44 9.60
C PRO A 64 4.85 -8.03 10.70
N SER A 65 4.80 -6.74 11.05
CA SER A 65 3.83 -6.14 11.96
C SER A 65 2.46 -5.88 11.30
N ASP A 66 2.43 -5.79 9.97
CA ASP A 66 1.20 -5.59 9.21
C ASP A 66 0.42 -6.89 8.99
N VAL A 67 0.96 -8.05 9.39
CA VAL A 67 0.29 -9.34 9.19
C VAL A 67 -0.90 -9.47 10.15
N ASN A 68 -2.08 -9.82 9.61
CA ASN A 68 -3.25 -10.12 10.40
C ASN A 68 -2.97 -11.26 11.38
N LYS A 69 -3.51 -11.13 12.59
CA LYS A 69 -3.42 -12.13 13.64
C LYS A 69 -4.80 -12.66 13.94
N ARG A 70 -4.92 -13.99 14.04
CA ARG A 70 -6.14 -14.67 14.48
C ARG A 70 -5.90 -15.37 15.80
N TYR A 71 -6.95 -15.38 16.61
CA TYR A 71 -6.99 -16.05 17.90
C TYR A 71 -7.65 -17.41 17.70
N PHE A 72 -7.05 -18.45 18.25
CA PHE A 72 -7.57 -19.82 18.22
C PHE A 72 -7.66 -20.30 19.66
N ASN A 73 -8.84 -20.76 20.06
CA ASN A 73 -9.03 -21.41 21.35
C ASN A 73 -8.63 -22.88 21.18
N ILE A 74 -7.59 -23.30 21.90
CA ILE A 74 -7.08 -24.68 21.89
C ILE A 74 -7.20 -25.19 23.32
N GLY A 75 -8.30 -25.87 23.61
CA GLY A 75 -8.65 -26.22 24.99
C GLY A 75 -8.93 -24.96 25.82
N GLU A 76 -8.23 -24.81 26.94
CA GLU A 76 -8.31 -23.63 27.81
C GLU A 76 -7.37 -22.49 27.38
N ASP A 77 -6.43 -22.75 26.46
CA ASP A 77 -5.46 -21.77 26.00
C ASP A 77 -5.93 -20.99 24.78
N VAL A 78 -5.50 -19.73 24.68
CA VAL A 78 -5.72 -18.87 23.51
C VAL A 78 -4.39 -18.66 22.77
N GLU A 79 -4.27 -19.23 21.59
CA GLU A 79 -3.10 -19.03 20.73
C GLU A 79 -3.33 -17.91 19.70
N VAL A 80 -2.30 -17.10 19.46
CA VAL A 80 -2.31 -16.06 18.43
C VAL A 80 -1.43 -16.46 17.25
N LYS A 81 -2.01 -16.66 16.07
CA LYS A 81 -1.28 -17.03 14.85
C LYS A 81 -1.35 -15.94 13.78
N LYS A 82 -0.20 -15.63 13.19
CA LYS A 82 -0.09 -14.79 11.98
C LYS A 82 -0.68 -15.52 10.77
N GLN A 83 -1.42 -14.81 9.94
CA GLN A 83 -2.09 -15.37 8.76
C GLN A 83 -1.32 -15.02 7.49
N PHE A 84 -1.03 -16.04 6.68
CA PHE A 84 -0.36 -15.91 5.38
C PHE A 84 -1.15 -16.70 4.31
N PRO A 85 -1.01 -16.36 3.02
CA PRO A 85 -0.30 -15.19 2.49
C PRO A 85 -1.02 -13.88 2.88
N VAL A 86 -0.23 -12.81 3.06
CA VAL A 86 -0.74 -11.44 3.09
C VAL A 86 -0.68 -10.92 1.67
N GLU A 87 -1.78 -10.37 1.17
CA GLU A 87 -1.88 -9.92 -0.21
C GLU A 87 -2.57 -8.56 -0.27
N ILE A 88 -1.96 -7.66 -1.03
CA ILE A 88 -2.53 -6.37 -1.39
C ILE A 88 -2.56 -6.33 -2.91
N PHE A 89 -3.75 -6.41 -3.48
CA PHE A 89 -3.99 -6.28 -4.91
C PHE A 89 -4.62 -4.92 -5.20
N ALA A 90 -4.21 -4.27 -6.27
CA ALA A 90 -4.76 -3.01 -6.72
C ALA A 90 -5.05 -3.04 -8.22
N LYS A 91 -6.10 -2.32 -8.60
CA LYS A 91 -6.46 -2.03 -9.99
C LYS A 91 -6.54 -0.52 -10.18
N GLY A 92 -6.15 -0.04 -11.34
CA GLY A 92 -6.16 1.39 -11.63
C GLY A 92 -5.82 1.72 -13.08
N THR A 93 -5.69 3.01 -13.34
CA THR A 93 -5.24 3.55 -14.63
C THR A 93 -3.97 4.40 -14.48
N ILE A 94 -3.01 4.16 -15.37
CA ILE A 94 -1.79 4.95 -15.50
C ILE A 94 -1.59 5.29 -16.97
N ASN A 95 -1.43 6.57 -17.31
CA ASN A 95 -1.36 7.04 -18.70
C ASN A 95 -2.52 6.52 -19.59
N ASN A 96 -3.73 6.42 -19.04
CA ASN A 96 -4.94 5.86 -19.68
C ASN A 96 -4.90 4.35 -19.98
N PHE A 97 -3.90 3.62 -19.49
CA PHE A 97 -3.88 2.16 -19.54
C PHE A 97 -4.39 1.59 -18.23
N ASP A 98 -5.30 0.62 -18.33
CA ASP A 98 -5.69 -0.20 -17.18
C ASP A 98 -4.52 -1.08 -16.78
N VAL A 99 -4.24 -1.09 -15.48
CA VAL A 99 -3.16 -1.86 -14.88
C VAL A 99 -3.66 -2.54 -13.61
N GLU A 100 -3.19 -3.76 -13.40
CA GLU A 100 -3.49 -4.56 -12.22
C GLU A 100 -2.18 -5.08 -11.63
N TRP A 101 -2.04 -4.98 -10.31
CA TRP A 101 -0.84 -5.48 -9.66
C TRP A 101 -1.08 -5.96 -8.24
N SER A 102 -0.20 -6.84 -7.76
CA SER A 102 -0.24 -7.29 -6.36
C SER A 102 1.12 -7.32 -5.66
N ARG A 103 1.04 -7.18 -4.34
CA ARG A 103 2.15 -7.26 -3.38
C ARG A 103 1.82 -8.35 -2.37
N THR A 104 2.72 -9.31 -2.21
CA THR A 104 2.46 -10.50 -1.39
C THR A 104 3.57 -10.75 -0.40
N LEU A 105 3.22 -11.09 0.84
CA LEU A 105 4.16 -11.63 1.83
C LEU A 105 3.70 -13.05 2.19
N ASN A 106 4.53 -14.05 1.86
CA ASN A 106 4.16 -15.46 1.99
C ASN A 106 4.50 -16.08 3.35
N SER A 107 5.42 -15.46 4.11
CA SER A 107 5.85 -16.00 5.40
C SER A 107 6.40 -14.91 6.31
N SER A 108 6.58 -15.25 7.59
CA SER A 108 7.06 -14.33 8.63
C SER A 108 8.50 -13.85 8.42
N LYS A 109 9.35 -14.68 7.81
CA LYS A 109 10.75 -14.38 7.46
C LYS A 109 10.94 -14.01 5.98
N GLY A 110 9.85 -14.04 5.20
CA GLY A 110 9.88 -13.70 3.78
C GLY A 110 10.03 -12.21 3.53
N LYS A 111 10.30 -11.86 2.27
CA LYS A 111 10.22 -10.49 1.77
C LYS A 111 8.90 -10.29 1.02
N THR A 112 8.44 -9.06 0.93
CA THR A 112 7.32 -8.73 0.05
C THR A 112 7.74 -8.96 -1.40
N THR A 113 6.98 -9.79 -2.11
CA THR A 113 7.17 -10.05 -3.53
C THR A 113 6.20 -9.21 -4.36
N SER A 114 6.55 -9.03 -5.63
CA SER A 114 5.79 -8.22 -6.60
C SER A 114 5.69 -8.96 -7.92
N ILE A 115 5.48 -10.28 -7.85
CA ILE A 115 5.52 -11.18 -9.02
C ILE A 115 4.50 -10.73 -10.08
N ASN A 116 3.34 -10.23 -9.64
CA ASN A 116 2.28 -9.70 -10.48
C ASN A 116 2.36 -8.17 -10.57
N ALA A 117 3.54 -7.59 -10.77
CA ALA A 117 3.70 -6.14 -10.90
C ALA A 117 4.50 -5.71 -12.14
N LYS A 118 4.70 -6.61 -13.11
CA LYS A 118 5.56 -6.38 -14.28
C LYS A 118 5.17 -5.15 -15.08
N GLU A 119 3.88 -4.94 -15.32
CA GLU A 119 3.37 -3.77 -16.05
C GLU A 119 3.70 -2.48 -15.29
N MET A 120 3.49 -2.48 -13.97
CA MET A 120 3.81 -1.33 -13.15
C MET A 120 5.33 -1.03 -13.15
N THR A 121 6.16 -2.05 -12.99
CA THR A 121 7.62 -1.89 -13.04
C THR A 121 8.08 -1.35 -14.40
N LYS A 122 7.50 -1.84 -15.50
CA LYS A 122 7.79 -1.35 -16.86
C LYS A 122 7.49 0.14 -16.99
N ILE A 123 6.28 0.56 -16.62
CA ILE A 123 5.88 1.97 -16.68
C ILE A 123 6.81 2.81 -15.81
N SER A 124 7.16 2.37 -14.60
CA SER A 124 8.09 3.12 -13.76
C SER A 124 9.49 3.28 -14.38
N GLY A 125 9.97 2.26 -15.12
CA GLY A 125 11.23 2.35 -15.87
C GLY A 125 11.14 3.36 -17.03
N GLU A 126 10.03 3.40 -17.77
CA GLU A 126 9.79 4.40 -18.82
C GLU A 126 9.81 5.83 -18.25
N TYR A 127 9.24 6.01 -17.05
CA TYR A 127 9.31 7.29 -16.33
C TYR A 127 10.76 7.66 -15.98
N GLN A 128 11.52 6.73 -15.41
CA GLN A 128 12.94 6.94 -15.08
C GLN A 128 13.77 7.32 -16.31
N GLU A 129 13.61 6.61 -17.43
CA GLU A 129 14.35 6.90 -18.66
C GLU A 129 14.02 8.30 -19.22
N ARG A 130 12.73 8.66 -19.24
CA ARG A 130 12.30 9.99 -19.71
C ARG A 130 12.82 11.10 -18.81
N LEU A 131 12.83 10.88 -17.49
CA LEU A 131 13.45 11.81 -16.53
C LEU A 131 14.94 12.01 -16.81
N MET A 132 15.68 10.92 -17.01
CA MET A 132 17.12 10.99 -17.29
C MET A 132 17.44 11.68 -18.64
N LYS A 133 16.52 11.62 -19.60
CA LYS A 133 16.62 12.32 -20.90
C LYS A 133 16.21 13.79 -20.83
N GLY A 134 15.77 14.29 -19.67
CA GLY A 134 15.34 15.68 -19.50
C GLY A 134 14.02 16.00 -20.21
N ASP A 135 13.13 15.02 -20.35
CA ASP A 135 11.83 15.22 -20.99
C ASP A 135 10.92 16.12 -20.13
N THR A 136 10.78 17.38 -20.54
CA THR A 136 9.96 18.40 -19.87
C THR A 136 8.46 18.19 -20.05
N THR A 137 8.04 17.29 -20.94
CA THR A 137 6.63 16.94 -21.17
C THR A 137 6.14 15.82 -20.25
N LEU A 138 7.04 15.17 -19.50
CA LEU A 138 6.70 14.08 -18.60
C LEU A 138 5.94 14.60 -17.37
N ILE A 139 4.71 14.14 -17.19
CA ILE A 139 3.90 14.44 -15.99
C ILE A 139 4.13 13.35 -14.94
N LEU A 140 4.77 13.71 -13.82
CA LEU A 140 5.00 12.79 -12.70
C LEU A 140 3.75 12.66 -11.81
N PRO A 141 3.40 11.45 -11.34
CA PRO A 141 2.37 11.29 -10.33
C PRO A 141 2.85 11.87 -8.99
N MET A 142 2.03 12.73 -8.38
CA MET A 142 2.27 13.23 -7.03
C MET A 142 1.51 12.37 -6.02
N LEU A 143 2.21 11.95 -4.96
CA LEU A 143 1.66 11.17 -3.86
C LEU A 143 1.91 11.89 -2.54
N ALA A 144 0.83 12.29 -1.89
CA ALA A 144 0.86 12.91 -0.59
C ALA A 144 0.18 11.99 0.43
N TYR A 145 0.95 11.51 1.42
CA TYR A 145 0.41 10.76 2.54
C TYR A 145 0.46 11.60 3.81
N TYR A 146 -0.70 11.71 4.46
CA TYR A 146 -0.92 12.68 5.50
C TYR A 146 -1.35 12.03 6.81
N GLY A 147 -0.36 11.64 7.62
CA GLY A 147 -0.58 11.01 8.92
C GLY A 147 -1.11 11.96 9.99
N THR A 148 -1.56 11.38 11.10
CA THR A 148 -2.15 12.08 12.26
C THR A 148 -1.14 12.84 13.12
N GLY A 149 0.17 12.67 12.90
CA GLY A 149 1.23 13.39 13.63
C GLY A 149 1.21 14.90 13.44
N ARG A 150 0.47 15.42 12.45
CA ARG A 150 0.27 16.86 12.24
C ARG A 150 -0.57 17.57 13.29
N LEU A 151 -1.34 16.82 14.08
CA LEU A 151 -2.10 17.39 15.19
C LEU A 151 -1.21 17.69 16.41
N TRP A 152 0.04 17.19 16.41
CA TRP A 152 0.98 17.26 17.52
C TRP A 152 2.27 18.01 17.12
N ASP A 153 2.15 19.06 16.30
CA ASP A 153 3.13 20.15 16.35
C ASP A 153 2.85 20.93 17.64
N ASP A 154 3.15 20.28 18.77
CA ASP A 154 3.26 20.97 20.04
C ASP A 154 4.46 21.88 19.87
N HIS A 155 4.18 23.19 19.82
CA HIS A 155 5.16 24.24 20.03
C HIS A 155 5.84 23.97 21.37
N ARG A 156 6.89 23.13 21.36
CA ARG A 156 7.85 23.07 22.45
C ARG A 156 8.61 24.38 22.40
N GLU A 157 8.00 25.42 22.96
CA GLU A 157 8.74 26.53 23.52
C GLU A 157 9.76 25.93 24.48
N LYS A 158 11.03 26.03 24.06
CA LYS A 158 12.16 25.78 24.94
C LYS A 158 12.14 26.90 25.98
N TRP A 159 11.73 26.56 27.19
CA TRP A 159 12.14 27.26 28.39
C TRP A 159 13.19 26.39 29.08
#